data_AF-A0A7X2P252-F1
#
_entry.id   AF-A0A7X2P252-F1
#
_cell.length_a   1.000
_cell.length_b   1.000
_cell.length_c   1.000
_cell.angle_alpha   90.00
_cell.angle_beta   90.00
_cell.angle_gamma   90.00
#
_symmetry.space_group_name_H-M   'P 1'
#
loop_
_entity.id
_entity.type
_entity.pdbx_description
1 polymer ?
#
loop_
_entity_poly.entity_id
_entity_poly.type
_entity_poly.pdbx_seq_one_letter_code
_entity_poly.pdbx_strand_id
1 'polypeptide(L)'
;METESGFTYYHLPVTGGGAVPESPDSVADAYIKMIDGQMERIICAIVKAESNVLYFCGAGKDRTGVVSAILLKQLGFSDSVIIEDYMKTKDNLLDFLKAFAAEHPEVNIHTILPREENIKKVLAALSQIEEKAQSVFTGEADI
;
A
#
# COMPACT_ATOMS: atom_id res chain seq x y z
N MET A 1 -1.63 -23.39 3.79
CA MET A 1 -0.43 -23.22 2.95
C MET A 1 -0.60 -24.21 1.81
N GLU A 2 -0.89 -23.69 0.63
CA GLU A 2 -0.94 -24.51 -0.58
C GLU A 2 0.49 -24.55 -1.14
N THR A 3 0.98 -25.75 -1.45
CA THR A 3 2.32 -25.95 -1.97
C THR A 3 2.20 -26.46 -3.39
N GLU A 4 2.36 -25.54 -4.33
CA GLU A 4 2.67 -25.87 -5.73
C GLU A 4 4.18 -26.14 -5.82
N SER A 5 4.61 -27.02 -6.73
CA SER A 5 6.04 -27.27 -6.89
C SER A 5 6.76 -25.97 -7.28
N GLY A 6 7.71 -25.51 -6.46
CA GLY A 6 8.44 -24.26 -6.66
C GLY A 6 7.83 -23.02 -6.02
N PHE A 7 6.64 -23.09 -5.41
CA PHE A 7 6.00 -21.96 -4.73
C PHE A 7 5.43 -22.33 -3.37
N THR A 8 5.72 -21.50 -2.36
CA THR A 8 5.03 -21.52 -1.08
C THR A 8 3.99 -20.41 -1.08
N TYR A 9 2.71 -20.77 -1.07
CA TYR A 9 1.63 -19.78 -1.12
C TYR A 9 1.12 -19.37 0.26
N TYR A 10 1.08 -18.06 0.49
CA TYR A 10 0.55 -17.43 1.70
C TYR A 10 -0.69 -16.59 1.36
N HIS A 11 -1.81 -16.90 2.02
CA HIS A 11 -2.99 -16.06 1.94
C HIS A 11 -3.04 -15.11 3.15
N LEU A 12 -2.56 -13.88 2.94
CA LEU A 12 -2.52 -12.82 3.95
C LEU A 12 -3.36 -11.63 3.48
N PRO A 13 -4.66 -11.60 3.79
CA PRO A 13 -5.53 -10.52 3.34
C PRO A 13 -5.15 -9.20 4.01
N VAL A 14 -5.25 -8.10 3.26
CA VAL A 14 -5.14 -6.73 3.78
C VAL A 14 -6.50 -6.26 4.31
N THR A 15 -6.51 -5.59 5.45
CA THR A 15 -7.70 -4.99 6.04
C THR A 15 -8.22 -3.83 5.18
N GLY A 16 -9.54 -3.74 4.95
CA GLY A 16 -10.15 -2.52 4.40
C GLY A 16 -9.91 -2.21 2.91
N GLY A 17 -9.62 -3.20 2.06
CA GLY A 17 -9.33 -3.00 0.62
C GLY A 17 -10.34 -3.57 -0.37
N GLY A 18 -11.60 -3.76 0.03
CA GLY A 18 -12.64 -4.41 -0.80
C GLY A 18 -13.67 -3.46 -1.43
N ALA A 19 -13.85 -2.27 -0.88
CA ALA A 19 -14.83 -1.29 -1.36
C ALA A 19 -14.12 -0.13 -2.08
N VAL A 20 -14.74 0.35 -3.16
CA VAL A 20 -14.30 1.59 -3.81
C VAL A 20 -14.59 2.76 -2.85
N PRO A 21 -13.59 3.60 -2.52
CA PRO A 21 -13.81 4.77 -1.67
C PRO A 21 -14.88 5.71 -2.23
N GLU A 22 -15.60 6.42 -1.35
CA GLU A 22 -16.72 7.28 -1.74
C GLU A 22 -16.29 8.49 -2.60
N SER A 23 -15.01 8.88 -2.48
CA SER A 23 -14.46 10.03 -3.18
C SER A 23 -12.96 9.87 -3.45
N PRO A 24 -12.41 10.59 -4.44
CA PRO A 24 -10.97 10.62 -4.70
C PRO A 24 -10.10 11.01 -3.50
N ASP A 25 -10.65 11.81 -2.57
CA ASP A 25 -9.90 12.32 -1.42
C ASP A 25 -9.88 11.34 -0.23
N SER A 26 -10.87 10.44 -0.18
CA SER A 26 -10.95 9.37 0.83
C SER A 26 -10.08 8.14 0.51
N VAL A 27 -9.48 8.08 -0.68
CA VAL A 27 -8.61 6.96 -1.10
C VAL A 27 -7.39 6.84 -0.18
N ALA A 28 -6.75 7.97 0.13
CA ALA A 28 -5.60 7.98 1.04
C ALA A 28 -5.97 7.49 2.44
N ASP A 29 -7.14 7.90 2.96
CA ASP A 29 -7.62 7.48 4.28
C ASP A 29 -7.89 5.97 4.29
N ALA A 30 -8.40 5.43 3.19
CA ALA A 30 -8.57 3.99 3.02
C ALA A 30 -7.21 3.26 3.05
N TYR A 31 -6.17 3.80 2.41
CA TYR A 31 -4.82 3.22 2.48
C TYR A 31 -4.24 3.28 3.89
N ILE A 32 -4.38 4.40 4.60
CA ILE A 32 -3.89 4.55 5.97
C ILE A 32 -4.58 3.54 6.89
N LYS A 33 -5.88 3.29 6.71
CA LYS A 33 -6.60 2.24 7.45
C LYS A 33 -6.11 0.82 7.17
N MET A 34 -5.40 0.58 6.06
CA MET A 34 -4.75 -0.70 5.80
C MET A 34 -3.53 -0.90 6.70
N ILE A 35 -2.93 0.17 7.25
CA ILE A 35 -1.72 0.11 8.07
C ILE A 35 -2.10 -0.26 9.50
N ASP A 36 -2.30 -1.56 9.70
CA ASP A 36 -2.64 -2.17 10.98
C ASP A 36 -1.72 -3.36 11.29
N GLY A 37 -2.00 -4.08 12.38
CA GLY A 37 -1.23 -5.28 12.76
C GLY A 37 -1.28 -6.40 11.71
N GLN A 38 -2.27 -6.44 10.82
CA GLN A 38 -2.30 -7.41 9.73
C GLN A 38 -1.33 -7.01 8.60
N MET A 39 -1.21 -5.71 8.31
CA MET A 39 -0.16 -5.21 7.41
C MET A 39 1.24 -5.47 7.96
N GLU A 40 1.46 -5.27 9.26
CA GLU A 40 2.74 -5.61 9.89
C GLU A 40 3.11 -7.08 9.69
N ARG A 41 2.13 -7.99 9.80
CA ARG A 41 2.34 -9.43 9.54
C ARG A 41 2.69 -9.71 8.08
N ILE A 42 2.07 -9.02 7.13
CA ILE A 42 2.39 -9.13 5.70
C ILE A 42 3.83 -8.69 5.45
N ILE A 43 4.22 -7.51 5.94
CA ILE A 43 5.58 -6.98 5.78
C ILE A 43 6.60 -7.91 6.45
N CYS A 44 6.32 -8.39 7.65
CA CYS A 44 7.17 -9.33 8.37
C CYS A 44 7.35 -10.65 7.61
N ALA A 45 6.31 -11.17 6.97
CA ALA A 45 6.40 -12.37 6.13
C ALA A 45 7.28 -12.15 4.89
N ILE A 46 7.18 -10.98 4.25
CA ILE A 46 8.01 -10.61 3.08
C ILE A 46 9.49 -10.47 3.51
N VAL A 47 9.76 -9.70 4.56
CA VAL A 47 11.14 -9.40 5.02
C VAL A 47 11.85 -10.65 5.55
N LYS A 48 11.12 -11.59 6.16
CA LYS A 48 11.69 -12.84 6.68
C LYS A 48 11.76 -13.97 5.65
N ALA A 49 11.33 -13.74 4.42
CA ALA A 49 11.39 -14.78 3.40
C ALA A 49 12.86 -15.12 3.06
N GLU A 50 13.21 -16.40 3.08
CA GLU A 50 14.54 -16.90 2.71
C GLU A 50 14.74 -17.01 1.19
N SER A 51 13.72 -16.65 0.41
CA SER A 51 13.68 -16.78 -1.05
C SER A 51 13.03 -15.54 -1.69
N ASN A 52 13.01 -15.48 -3.02
CA ASN A 52 12.36 -14.40 -3.75
C ASN A 52 10.85 -14.38 -3.48
N VAL A 53 10.28 -13.18 -3.32
CA VAL A 53 8.87 -12.99 -3.01
C VAL A 53 8.14 -12.33 -4.17
N LEU A 54 7.01 -12.93 -4.57
CA LEU A 54 5.99 -12.28 -5.39
C LEU A 54 4.78 -11.99 -4.51
N TYR A 55 4.30 -10.74 -4.53
CA TYR A 55 3.07 -10.33 -3.86
C TYR A 55 2.19 -9.55 -4.82
N PHE A 56 0.88 -9.74 -4.75
CA PHE A 56 -0.07 -9.10 -5.63
C PHE A 56 -1.42 -8.89 -4.94
N CYS A 57 -2.25 -8.05 -5.54
CA CYS A 57 -3.67 -7.93 -5.21
C CYS A 57 -4.49 -8.08 -6.49
N GLY A 58 -5.77 -7.67 -6.49
CA GLY A 58 -6.63 -7.82 -7.68
C GLY A 58 -6.07 -7.09 -8.92
N ALA A 59 -5.87 -5.78 -8.81
CA ALA A 59 -5.35 -4.95 -9.92
C ALA A 59 -3.85 -4.62 -9.80
N GLY A 60 -3.19 -5.08 -8.73
CA GLY A 60 -1.78 -4.74 -8.46
C GLY A 60 -1.50 -3.27 -8.10
N LYS A 61 -2.54 -2.47 -7.82
CA LYS A 61 -2.42 -1.01 -7.62
C LYS A 61 -2.43 -0.57 -6.17
N ASP A 62 -3.53 -0.82 -5.46
CA ASP A 62 -3.79 -0.19 -4.16
C ASP A 62 -3.03 -0.88 -3.03
N ARG A 63 -3.46 -2.09 -2.66
CA ARG A 63 -2.85 -2.90 -1.59
C ARG A 63 -1.39 -3.21 -1.88
N THR A 64 -1.08 -3.53 -3.14
CA THR A 64 0.31 -3.75 -3.59
C THR A 64 1.13 -2.47 -3.44
N GLY A 65 0.62 -1.32 -3.87
CA GLY A 65 1.34 -0.04 -3.76
C GLY A 65 1.61 0.38 -2.31
N VAL A 66 0.67 0.14 -1.38
CA VAL A 66 0.90 0.40 0.05
C VAL A 66 2.01 -0.51 0.62
N VAL A 67 1.99 -1.81 0.27
CA VAL A 67 3.06 -2.75 0.67
C VAL A 67 4.42 -2.29 0.13
N SER A 68 4.49 -1.95 -1.16
CA SER A 68 5.73 -1.48 -1.79
C SER A 68 6.26 -0.19 -1.13
N ALA A 69 5.37 0.76 -0.82
CA ALA A 69 5.77 2.01 -0.16
C ALA A 69 6.33 1.78 1.25
N ILE A 70 5.74 0.88 2.04
CA ILE A 70 6.26 0.52 3.37
C ILE A 70 7.64 -0.13 3.25
N LEU A 71 7.81 -1.09 2.35
CA LEU A 71 9.09 -1.79 2.15
C LEU A 71 10.19 -0.81 1.72
N LEU A 72 9.92 0.05 0.73
CA LEU A 72 10.89 1.03 0.24
C LEU A 72 11.26 2.06 1.32
N LYS A 73 10.28 2.52 2.11
CA LYS A 73 10.53 3.43 3.23
C LYS A 73 11.43 2.78 4.29
N GLN A 74 11.15 1.53 4.68
CA GLN A 74 11.98 0.77 5.63
C GLN A 74 13.40 0.50 5.11
N LEU A 75 13.57 0.39 3.80
CA LEU A 75 14.88 0.25 3.15
C LEU A 75 15.63 1.59 3.02
N GLY A 76 15.04 2.71 3.46
CA GLY A 76 15.68 4.03 3.48
C GLY A 76 15.63 4.80 2.15
N PHE A 77 14.77 4.40 1.21
CA PHE A 77 14.57 5.17 -0.01
C PHE A 77 13.85 6.50 0.28
N SER A 78 14.13 7.53 -0.53
CA SER A 78 13.48 8.83 -0.38
C SER A 78 12.01 8.77 -0.80
N ASP A 79 11.19 9.65 -0.21
CA ASP A 79 9.78 9.79 -0.57
C ASP A 79 9.58 10.03 -2.07
N SER A 80 10.49 10.77 -2.72
CA SER A 80 10.43 11.01 -4.16
C SER A 80 10.53 9.72 -5.00
N VAL A 81 11.41 8.79 -4.62
CA VAL A 81 11.56 7.50 -5.31
C VAL A 81 10.32 6.64 -5.11
N ILE A 82 9.75 6.65 -3.91
CA ILE A 82 8.53 5.89 -3.59
C ILE A 82 7.33 6.44 -4.36
N ILE A 83 7.20 7.77 -4.44
CA ILE A 83 6.14 8.42 -5.23
C ILE A 83 6.30 8.08 -6.71
N GLU A 84 7.52 8.15 -7.26
CA GLU A 84 7.78 7.79 -8.66
C GLU A 84 7.40 6.33 -8.96
N ASP A 85 7.80 5.39 -8.09
CA ASP A 85 7.46 3.97 -8.22
C ASP A 85 5.94 3.74 -8.18
N TYR A 86 5.24 4.35 -7.22
CA TYR A 86 3.78 4.29 -7.13
C TYR A 86 3.11 4.80 -8.42
N MET A 87 3.60 5.92 -8.97
CA MET A 87 3.01 6.56 -10.14
C MET A 87 3.22 5.78 -11.44
N LYS A 88 4.24 4.90 -11.56
CA LYS A 88 4.37 3.98 -12.71
C LYS A 88 3.13 3.11 -12.89
N THR A 89 2.43 2.79 -11.80
CA THR A 89 1.17 2.04 -11.85
C THR A 89 0.10 2.77 -12.66
N LYS A 90 0.07 4.11 -12.60
CA LYS A 90 -0.88 4.92 -13.35
C LYS A 90 -0.69 4.72 -14.84
N ASP A 91 0.56 4.78 -15.29
CA ASP A 91 0.89 4.69 -16.71
C ASP A 91 0.63 3.26 -17.23
N ASN A 92 1.00 2.25 -16.45
CA ASN A 92 0.79 0.84 -16.78
C ASN A 92 -0.69 0.45 -16.89
N LEU A 93 -1.56 1.10 -16.12
CA LEU A 93 -2.99 0.75 -16.03
C LEU A 93 -3.91 1.79 -16.68
N LEU A 94 -3.38 2.85 -17.29
CA LEU A 94 -4.19 4.01 -17.71
C LEU A 94 -5.33 3.62 -18.65
N ASP A 95 -5.02 2.82 -19.67
CA ASP A 95 -6.00 2.42 -20.68
C ASP A 95 -7.04 1.44 -20.10
N PHE A 96 -6.58 0.50 -19.26
CA PHE A 96 -7.46 -0.42 -18.55
C PHE A 96 -8.45 0.34 -17.65
N LEU A 97 -7.97 1.30 -16.84
CA LEU A 97 -8.81 2.06 -15.92
C LEU A 97 -9.80 2.98 -16.65
N LYS A 98 -9.39 3.55 -17.79
CA LYS A 98 -10.30 4.32 -18.66
C LYS A 98 -11.41 3.45 -19.25
N ALA A 99 -11.06 2.27 -19.76
CA ALA A 99 -12.04 1.32 -20.30
C ALA A 99 -13.03 0.88 -19.20
N PHE A 100 -12.51 0.53 -18.03
CA PHE A 100 -13.33 0.16 -16.87
C PHE A 100 -14.30 1.28 -16.47
N ALA A 101 -13.83 2.53 -16.35
CA ALA A 101 -14.71 3.65 -16.01
C ALA A 101 -15.75 3.97 -17.09
N ALA A 102 -15.46 3.68 -18.36
CA ALA A 102 -16.43 3.84 -19.45
C ALA A 102 -17.54 2.78 -19.40
N GLU A 103 -17.22 1.56 -18.98
CA GLU A 103 -18.17 0.45 -18.79
C GLU A 103 -18.96 0.57 -17.48
N HIS A 104 -18.43 1.32 -16.50
CA HIS A 104 -19.01 1.52 -15.16
C HIS A 104 -19.21 3.03 -14.85
N PRO A 105 -20.25 3.69 -15.40
CA PRO A 105 -20.47 5.13 -15.22
C PRO A 105 -20.67 5.57 -13.75
N GLU A 106 -21.03 4.65 -12.87
CA GLU A 106 -21.12 4.86 -11.42
C GLU A 106 -19.76 5.05 -10.76
N VAL A 107 -18.67 4.64 -11.41
CA VAL A 107 -17.30 4.73 -10.88
C VAL A 107 -16.66 6.04 -11.33
N ASN A 108 -16.28 6.87 -10.37
CA ASN A 108 -15.46 8.04 -10.64
C ASN A 108 -14.03 7.61 -10.99
N ILE A 109 -13.57 7.92 -12.21
CA ILE A 109 -12.21 7.60 -12.66
C ILE A 109 -11.13 8.15 -11.72
N HIS A 110 -11.36 9.31 -11.09
CA HIS A 110 -10.41 9.91 -10.16
C HIS A 110 -10.28 9.15 -8.84
N THR A 111 -11.24 8.28 -8.51
CA THR A 111 -11.16 7.38 -7.35
C THR A 111 -10.31 6.14 -7.67
N ILE A 112 -10.33 5.65 -8.91
CA ILE A 112 -9.60 4.44 -9.30
C ILE A 112 -8.21 4.73 -9.88
N LEU A 113 -7.96 5.93 -10.41
CA LEU A 113 -6.68 6.32 -10.96
C LEU A 113 -5.67 6.61 -9.83
N PRO A 114 -4.42 6.10 -9.89
CA PRO A 114 -3.39 6.51 -8.93
C PRO A 114 -3.15 8.02 -8.97
N ARG A 115 -3.05 8.61 -7.78
CA ARG A 115 -2.73 10.03 -7.58
C ARG A 115 -1.57 10.13 -6.59
N GLU A 116 -0.61 11.02 -6.85
CA GLU A 116 0.51 11.23 -5.93
C GLU A 116 0.04 11.55 -4.51
N GLU A 117 -1.03 12.32 -4.37
CA GLU A 117 -1.58 12.69 -3.06
C GLU A 117 -1.94 11.46 -2.21
N ASN A 118 -2.39 10.38 -2.85
CA ASN A 118 -2.76 9.15 -2.15
C ASN A 118 -1.56 8.55 -1.42
N ILE A 119 -0.40 8.51 -2.09
CA ILE A 119 0.81 7.92 -1.52
C ILE A 119 1.59 8.91 -0.63
N LYS A 120 1.55 10.21 -0.93
CA LYS A 120 2.14 11.26 -0.08
C LYS A 120 1.53 11.25 1.32
N LYS A 121 0.20 11.13 1.42
CA LYS A 121 -0.49 11.02 2.71
C LYS A 121 -0.11 9.76 3.48
N VAL A 122 0.09 8.62 2.78
CA VAL A 122 0.59 7.39 3.39
C VAL A 122 2.02 7.58 3.94
N LEU A 123 2.92 8.19 3.17
CA LEU A 123 4.30 8.46 3.60
C LEU A 123 4.36 9.41 4.81
N ALA A 124 3.49 10.42 4.84
CA ALA A 124 3.35 11.30 6.00
C ALA A 124 2.87 10.53 7.24
N ALA A 125 1.88 9.64 7.09
CA ALA A 125 1.40 8.80 8.17
C ALA A 125 2.49 7.83 8.68
N LEU A 126 3.28 7.22 7.78
CA LEU A 126 4.39 6.35 8.15
C LEU A 126 5.46 7.09 8.95
N SER A 127 5.83 8.30 8.52
CA SER A 127 6.82 9.12 9.24
C SER A 127 6.33 9.48 10.65
N GLN A 128 5.03 9.81 10.80
CA GLN A 128 4.44 10.06 12.12
C GLN A 128 4.42 8.82 13.01
N ILE A 129 4.23 7.62 12.44
CA ILE A 129 4.29 6.35 13.19
C ILE A 129 5.72 6.10 13.66
N GLU A 130 6.72 6.31 12.81
CA GLU A 130 8.15 6.15 13.15
C GLU A 130 8.58 7.14 14.25
N GLU A 131 8.20 8.41 14.13
CA GLU A 131 8.47 9.44 15.15
C GLU A 131 7.86 9.07 16.51
N LYS A 132 6.59 8.63 16.52
CA LYS A 132 5.92 8.17 17.75
C LYS A 132 6.57 6.93 18.34
N ALA A 133 6.98 5.98 17.50
CA ALA A 133 7.68 4.79 17.97
C ALA A 133 9.01 5.18 18.62
N GLN A 134 9.80 6.04 17.96
CA GLN A 134 11.06 6.55 18.50
C GLN A 134 10.85 7.32 19.81
N SER A 135 9.83 8.19 19.89
CA SER A 135 9.54 8.95 21.12
C SER A 135 9.18 8.04 22.30
N VAL A 136 8.51 6.91 22.07
CA VAL A 136 8.24 5.91 23.11
C VAL A 136 9.52 5.24 23.61
N PHE A 137 10.51 5.04 22.74
CA PHE A 137 11.81 4.49 23.13
C PHE A 137 12.75 5.54 23.76
N THR A 138 12.52 6.83 23.53
CA THR A 138 13.34 7.93 24.07
C THR A 138 12.71 8.69 25.25
N GLY A 139 11.43 8.51 25.56
CA GLY A 139 10.76 9.14 26.71
C GLY A 139 11.24 8.52 28.03
N GLU A 140 11.79 9.25 29.01
CA GLU A 140 11.17 10.44 29.63
C GLU A 140 9.67 10.19 29.79
N ALA A 141 9.35 9.52 30.90
CA ALA A 141 8.02 9.45 31.43
C ALA A 141 7.62 10.86 31.89
N ASP A 142 6.73 11.50 31.13
CA ASP A 142 5.99 12.66 31.61
C ASP A 142 5.07 12.19 32.76
N ILE A 143 5.48 12.55 33.99
CA ILE A 143 4.63 12.66 35.19
C ILE A 143 4.23 14.13 35.33
#